data_AF-A0AAE0DRF1-F1
#
_entry.id   AF-A0AAE0DRF1-F1
#
_cell.length_a   1.000
_cell.length_b   1.000
_cell.length_c   1.000
_cell.angle_alpha   90.00
_cell.angle_beta   90.00
_cell.angle_gamma   90.00
#
_symmetry.space_group_name_H-M   'P 1'
#
loop_
_entity.id
_entity.type
_entity.pdbx_description
1 polymer ?
#
loop_
_entity_poly.entity_id
_entity_poly.type
_entity_poly.pdbx_seq_one_letter_code
_entity_poly.pdbx_strand_id
1 'polypeptide(L)'
;MVKIAGGFGIIADLYPSIKVLQFISGAKLEKLHQVSDQILEHILDEHKERKKTKIGLGEDVQQEDLVEVFLRLQQDGDHEFSLTDSNIKAVIWDIFSAGSETSSATVEWIMAELLKNPRVMKKAQVEVRQVFDDREILWLMKLTFMN
;
A
#
# COMPACT_ATOMS: atom_id res chain seq x y z
N MET A 1 6.02 -8.75 0.26
CA MET A 1 7.17 -7.90 -0.12
C MET A 1 8.19 -7.82 1.02
N VAL A 2 7.81 -7.33 2.20
CA VAL A 2 8.70 -7.31 3.37
C VAL A 2 9.04 -8.70 3.91
N LYS A 3 8.20 -9.72 3.72
CA LYS A 3 8.59 -11.12 4.03
C LYS A 3 9.91 -11.57 3.36
N ILE A 4 10.33 -10.93 2.26
CA ILE A 4 11.62 -11.18 1.60
C ILE A 4 12.67 -10.17 2.06
N ALA A 5 12.34 -8.87 2.19
CA ALA A 5 13.25 -7.85 2.70
C ALA A 5 13.59 -8.02 4.20
N GLY A 6 12.59 -8.22 5.04
CA GLY A 6 12.71 -8.48 6.48
C GLY A 6 12.81 -9.96 6.88
N GLY A 7 12.27 -10.91 6.09
CA GLY A 7 12.27 -12.33 6.49
C GLY A 7 13.44 -13.16 5.97
N PHE A 8 13.84 -12.98 4.70
CA PHE A 8 14.91 -13.77 4.06
C PHE A 8 16.20 -12.97 3.87
N GLY A 9 16.11 -11.66 3.63
CA GLY A 9 17.26 -10.75 3.58
C GLY A 9 17.98 -10.67 4.92
N ILE A 10 17.24 -10.51 6.02
CA ILE A 10 17.81 -10.50 7.38
C ILE A 10 18.56 -11.83 7.69
N ILE A 11 18.04 -12.99 7.26
CA ILE A 11 18.74 -14.27 7.48
C ILE A 11 20.02 -14.36 6.64
N ALA A 12 20.00 -13.85 5.40
CA ALA A 12 21.21 -13.76 4.58
C ALA A 12 22.25 -12.84 5.24
N ASP A 13 21.83 -11.67 5.71
CA ASP A 13 22.68 -10.66 6.35
C ASP A 13 23.24 -11.12 7.71
N LEU A 14 22.50 -11.92 8.46
CA LEU A 14 22.99 -12.55 9.70
C LEU A 14 24.02 -13.67 9.45
N TYR A 15 24.01 -14.30 8.26
CA TYR A 15 24.91 -15.40 7.91
C TYR A 15 25.65 -15.12 6.58
N PRO A 16 26.51 -14.08 6.53
CA PRO A 16 27.18 -13.64 5.30
C PRO A 16 28.16 -14.69 4.75
N SER A 17 28.55 -15.70 5.54
CA SER A 17 29.40 -16.82 5.12
C SER A 17 28.70 -17.78 4.15
N ILE A 18 27.36 -17.80 4.11
CA ILE A 18 26.59 -18.68 3.22
C ILE A 18 26.31 -17.96 1.90
N LYS A 19 27.29 -17.99 1.00
CA LYS A 19 27.23 -17.29 -0.30
C LYS A 19 26.01 -17.65 -1.16
N VAL A 20 25.52 -18.88 -1.08
CA VAL A 20 24.32 -19.32 -1.82
C VAL A 20 23.07 -18.59 -1.33
N LEU A 21 22.94 -18.35 -0.02
CA LEU A 21 21.79 -17.66 0.56
C LEU A 21 21.77 -16.17 0.17
N GLN A 22 22.95 -15.53 0.20
CA GLN A 22 23.17 -14.17 -0.28
C GLN A 22 22.81 -14.01 -1.77
N PHE A 23 23.26 -14.95 -2.61
CA PHE A 23 22.93 -14.92 -4.04
C PHE A 23 21.43 -15.09 -4.32
N ILE A 24 20.77 -16.07 -3.67
CA ILE A 24 19.34 -16.34 -3.89
C ILE A 24 18.49 -15.17 -3.38
N SER A 25 18.81 -14.62 -2.21
CA SER A 25 18.08 -13.48 -1.64
C SER A 25 18.25 -12.23 -2.50
N GLY A 26 19.48 -11.92 -2.93
CA GLY A 26 19.77 -10.80 -3.83
C GLY A 26 19.02 -10.90 -5.17
N ALA A 27 19.10 -12.05 -5.85
CA ALA A 27 18.40 -12.26 -7.11
C ALA A 27 16.87 -12.17 -6.98
N LYS A 28 16.32 -12.55 -5.82
CA LYS A 28 14.88 -12.43 -5.54
C LYS A 28 14.48 -10.98 -5.28
N LEU A 29 15.29 -10.25 -4.52
CA LEU A 29 15.07 -8.81 -4.26
C LEU A 29 15.15 -8.00 -5.55
N GLU A 30 16.12 -8.29 -6.42
CA GLU A 30 16.27 -7.61 -7.70
C GLU A 30 15.04 -7.81 -8.60
N LYS A 31 14.55 -9.05 -8.72
CA LYS A 31 13.32 -9.34 -9.49
C LYS A 31 12.11 -8.60 -8.93
N LEU A 32 11.97 -8.55 -7.61
CA LEU A 32 10.87 -7.81 -6.98
C LEU A 32 10.99 -6.32 -7.22
N HIS A 33 12.21 -5.77 -7.13
CA HIS A 33 12.47 -4.38 -7.40
C HIS A 33 12.10 -4.03 -8.84
N GLN A 34 12.54 -4.84 -9.82
CA GLN A 34 12.19 -4.65 -11.24
C GLN A 34 10.68 -4.68 -11.49
N VAL A 35 9.96 -5.64 -10.91
CA VAL A 35 8.50 -5.71 -11.07
C VAL A 35 7.81 -4.51 -10.41
N SER A 36 8.24 -4.11 -9.22
CA SER A 36 7.66 -2.97 -8.51
C SER A 36 7.95 -1.67 -9.25
N ASP A 37 9.16 -1.52 -9.78
CA ASP A 37 9.57 -0.35 -10.57
C ASP A 37 8.73 -0.21 -11.84
N GLN A 38 8.50 -1.31 -12.58
CA GLN A 38 7.65 -1.31 -13.77
C GLN A 38 6.20 -0.92 -13.47
N ILE A 39 5.63 -1.41 -12.36
CA ILE A 39 4.28 -1.06 -11.94
C ILE A 39 4.20 0.44 -11.62
N LEU A 40 5.15 0.95 -10.86
CA LEU A 40 5.18 2.36 -10.44
C LEU A 40 5.46 3.30 -11.60
N GLU A 41 6.30 2.89 -12.56
CA GLU A 41 6.53 3.63 -13.80
C GLU A 41 5.23 3.76 -14.59
N HIS A 42 4.51 2.65 -14.78
CA HIS A 42 3.24 2.67 -15.49
C HIS A 42 2.21 3.58 -14.82
N ILE A 43 2.13 3.53 -13.49
CA ILE A 43 1.28 4.43 -12.70
C ILE A 43 1.67 5.88 -12.94
N LEU A 44 2.96 6.23 -12.87
CA LEU A 44 3.41 7.60 -13.10
C LEU A 44 3.08 8.10 -14.51
N ASP A 45 3.35 7.29 -15.53
CA ASP A 45 3.05 7.63 -16.91
C ASP A 45 1.55 7.88 -17.13
N GLU A 46 0.70 7.03 -16.57
CA GLU A 46 -0.75 7.18 -16.64
C GLU A 46 -1.21 8.52 -16.02
N HIS A 47 -0.66 8.91 -14.87
CA HIS A 47 -0.98 10.19 -14.23
C HIS A 47 -0.44 11.39 -15.03
N LYS A 48 0.75 11.28 -15.62
CA LYS A 48 1.32 12.32 -16.49
C LYS A 48 0.45 12.54 -17.73
N GLU A 49 -0.02 11.47 -18.37
CA GLU A 49 -0.90 11.56 -19.55
C GLU A 49 -2.29 12.09 -19.21
N ARG A 50 -2.87 11.65 -18.08
CA ARG A 50 -4.12 12.22 -17.56
C ARG A 50 -4.00 13.73 -17.33
N LYS A 51 -2.91 14.18 -16.69
CA LYS A 51 -2.67 15.60 -16.42
C LYS A 51 -2.56 16.44 -17.69
N LYS A 52 -1.84 15.96 -18.72
CA LYS A 52 -1.77 16.62 -20.04
C LYS A 52 -3.16 16.78 -20.66
N THR A 53 -3.99 15.74 -20.56
CA THR A 53 -5.35 15.74 -21.12
C THR A 53 -6.26 16.74 -20.39
N LYS A 54 -6.22 16.78 -19.06
CA LYS A 54 -6.99 17.73 -18.23
C LYS A 54 -6.64 19.19 -18.52
N ILE A 55 -5.35 19.52 -18.66
CA ILE A 55 -4.89 20.88 -19.02
C ILE A 55 -5.43 21.30 -20.39
N GLY A 56 -5.50 20.38 -21.35
CA GLY A 56 -6.04 20.67 -22.69
C GLY A 56 -7.55 20.91 -22.74
N LEU A 57 -8.31 20.43 -21.74
CA LEU A 57 -9.77 20.52 -21.67
C LEU A 57 -10.27 21.65 -20.76
N GLY A 58 -9.40 22.27 -19.95
CA GLY A 58 -9.79 23.34 -19.03
C GLY A 58 -10.73 22.88 -17.90
N GLU A 59 -10.75 21.58 -17.59
CA GLU A 59 -11.57 21.02 -16.51
C GLU A 59 -10.99 21.33 -15.14
N ASP A 60 -11.88 21.68 -14.21
CA ASP A 60 -11.56 21.96 -12.81
C ASP A 60 -11.08 20.69 -12.09
N VAL A 61 -10.18 20.90 -11.14
CA VAL A 61 -9.33 19.87 -10.51
C VAL A 61 -10.21 18.85 -9.79
N GLN A 62 -10.35 17.66 -10.37
CA GLN A 62 -10.83 16.48 -9.64
C GLN A 62 -9.99 16.24 -8.39
N GLN A 63 -10.59 15.60 -7.38
CA GLN A 63 -9.95 15.19 -6.13
C GLN A 63 -8.51 14.68 -6.36
N GLU A 64 -7.51 15.47 -5.95
CA GLU A 64 -6.10 15.15 -6.17
C GLU A 64 -5.72 13.89 -5.39
N ASP A 65 -5.11 12.93 -6.08
CA ASP A 65 -4.42 11.83 -5.44
C ASP A 65 -2.97 12.19 -5.10
N LEU A 66 -2.32 11.36 -4.28
CA LEU A 66 -0.94 11.59 -3.84
C LEU A 66 0.05 11.70 -5.02
N VAL A 67 -0.19 10.99 -6.12
CA VAL A 67 0.68 11.00 -7.31
C VAL A 67 0.55 12.34 -8.04
N GLU A 68 -0.66 12.85 -8.19
CA GLU A 68 -0.91 14.17 -8.77
C GLU A 68 -0.25 15.28 -7.93
N VAL A 69 -0.30 15.18 -6.59
CA VAL A 69 0.38 16.11 -5.68
C VAL A 69 1.90 16.07 -5.88
N PHE A 70 2.52 14.88 -5.92
CA PHE A 70 3.97 14.77 -6.14
C PHE A 70 4.39 15.30 -7.52
N LEU A 71 3.62 15.04 -8.57
CA LEU A 71 3.88 15.56 -9.92
C LEU A 71 3.72 17.08 -10.01
N ARG A 72 2.85 17.68 -9.18
CA ARG A 72 2.76 19.15 -9.05
C ARG A 72 3.99 19.71 -8.34
N LEU A 73 4.37 19.14 -7.20
CA LEU A 73 5.57 19.56 -6.44
C LEU A 73 6.85 19.44 -7.28
N GLN A 74 6.96 18.42 -8.13
CA GLN A 74 8.05 18.28 -9.08
C GLN A 74 8.12 19.43 -10.10
N GLN A 75 6.97 19.97 -10.51
CA GLN A 75 6.88 21.05 -11.52
C GLN A 75 7.07 22.45 -10.92
N ASP A 76 6.62 22.66 -9.67
CA ASP A 76 6.67 23.97 -9.02
C ASP A 76 8.12 24.44 -8.76
N GLY A 77 9.10 23.53 -8.74
CA GLY A 77 10.52 23.82 -8.94
C GLY A 77 11.22 24.68 -7.86
N ASP A 78 10.47 25.23 -6.91
CA ASP A 78 10.95 26.14 -5.85
C ASP A 78 11.42 25.38 -4.59
N HIS A 79 12.16 24.29 -4.82
CA HIS A 79 12.66 23.43 -3.75
C HIS A 79 14.18 23.30 -3.83
N GLU A 80 14.84 23.28 -2.67
CA GLU A 80 16.30 23.16 -2.54
C GLU A 80 16.85 21.87 -3.18
N PHE A 81 15.98 20.89 -3.44
CA PHE A 81 16.26 19.64 -4.14
C PHE A 81 15.26 19.40 -5.28
N SER A 82 15.74 18.85 -6.39
CA SER A 82 14.90 18.43 -7.52
C SER A 82 14.25 17.08 -7.21
N LEU A 83 12.91 17.05 -7.17
CA LEU A 83 12.14 15.82 -6.94
C LEU A 83 12.16 14.96 -8.22
N THR A 84 12.90 13.85 -8.21
CA THR A 84 12.96 12.94 -9.37
C THR A 84 11.84 11.90 -9.35
N ASP A 85 11.52 11.31 -10.50
CA ASP A 85 10.57 10.21 -10.60
C ASP A 85 10.96 9.04 -9.70
N SER A 86 12.25 8.76 -9.56
CA SER A 86 12.75 7.74 -8.63
C SER A 86 12.41 8.06 -7.18
N ASN A 87 12.50 9.33 -6.76
CA ASN A 87 12.09 9.74 -5.41
C ASN A 87 10.59 9.56 -5.21
N ILE A 88 9.77 9.94 -6.19
CA ILE A 88 8.31 9.79 -6.13
C ILE A 88 7.94 8.30 -6.04
N LYS A 89 8.51 7.44 -6.91
CA LYS A 89 8.32 5.99 -6.86
C LYS A 89 8.73 5.40 -5.51
N ALA A 90 9.86 5.84 -4.96
CA ALA A 90 10.35 5.35 -3.68
C ALA A 90 9.38 5.67 -2.53
N VAL A 91 8.85 6.91 -2.45
CA VAL A 91 7.90 7.30 -1.41
C VAL A 91 6.57 6.57 -1.54
N ILE A 92 6.03 6.46 -2.76
CA ILE A 92 4.79 5.70 -3.02
C ILE A 92 4.98 4.23 -2.61
N TRP A 93 6.12 3.64 -2.95
CA TRP A 93 6.45 2.27 -2.60
C TRP A 93 6.56 2.05 -1.09
N ASP A 94 7.21 2.97 -0.38
CA ASP A 94 7.37 2.90 1.07
C ASP A 94 6.01 2.86 1.79
N ILE A 95 5.13 3.82 1.46
CA ILE A 95 3.77 3.89 2.00
C ILE A 95 2.97 2.62 1.67
N PHE A 96 2.98 2.21 0.41
CA PHE A 96 2.21 1.05 -0.04
C PHE A 96 2.69 -0.23 0.65
N SER A 97 4.01 -0.43 0.75
CA SER A 97 4.58 -1.65 1.32
C SER A 97 4.36 -1.74 2.84
N ALA A 98 4.55 -0.63 3.56
CA ALA A 98 4.36 -0.56 5.00
C ALA A 98 2.89 -0.72 5.41
N GLY A 99 1.97 -0.04 4.70
CA GLY A 99 0.53 -0.15 4.95
C GLY A 99 -0.03 -1.53 4.63
N SER A 100 0.45 -2.14 3.54
CA SER A 100 -0.05 -3.46 3.11
C SER A 100 0.32 -4.57 4.11
N GLU A 101 1.57 -4.62 4.57
CA GLU A 101 2.00 -5.70 5.47
C GLU A 101 1.35 -5.62 6.84
N THR A 102 1.31 -4.41 7.43
CA THR A 102 0.76 -4.21 8.77
C THR A 102 -0.75 -4.52 8.81
N SER A 103 -1.50 -4.05 7.82
CA SER A 103 -2.93 -4.33 7.71
C SER A 103 -3.20 -5.81 7.44
N SER A 104 -2.44 -6.45 6.53
CA SER A 104 -2.61 -7.88 6.26
C SER A 104 -2.30 -8.74 7.49
N ALA A 105 -1.21 -8.44 8.20
CA ALA A 105 -0.85 -9.16 9.42
C ALA A 105 -1.93 -8.99 10.50
N THR A 106 -2.48 -7.78 10.64
CA THR A 106 -3.57 -7.52 11.59
C THR A 106 -4.80 -8.36 11.26
N VAL A 107 -5.20 -8.43 9.99
CA VAL A 107 -6.33 -9.26 9.55
C VAL A 107 -6.05 -10.75 9.77
N GLU A 108 -4.84 -11.22 9.45
CA GLU A 108 -4.44 -12.60 9.70
C GLU A 108 -4.55 -12.96 11.20
N TRP A 109 -4.10 -12.07 12.09
CA TRP A 109 -4.24 -12.25 13.54
C TRP A 109 -5.68 -12.24 14.00
N ILE A 110 -6.51 -11.31 13.51
CA ILE A 110 -7.94 -11.26 13.82
C ILE A 110 -8.59 -12.58 13.42
N MET A 111 -8.34 -13.07 12.21
CA MET A 111 -8.92 -14.33 11.73
C MET A 111 -8.44 -15.53 12.56
N ALA A 112 -7.16 -15.57 12.92
CA ALA A 112 -6.62 -16.62 13.79
C ALA A 112 -7.29 -16.62 15.18
N GLU A 113 -7.52 -15.44 15.76
CA GLU A 113 -8.17 -15.32 17.08
C GLU A 113 -9.66 -15.66 17.03
N LEU A 114 -10.35 -15.29 15.95
CA LEU A 114 -11.74 -15.67 15.71
C LEU A 114 -11.90 -17.20 15.57
N LEU A 115 -11.00 -17.85 14.84
CA LEU A 115 -11.01 -19.31 14.69
C LEU A 115 -10.79 -20.04 16.03
N LYS A 116 -10.00 -19.46 16.95
CA LYS A 116 -9.81 -20.00 18.31
C LYS A 116 -11.01 -19.78 19.22
N ASN A 117 -11.86 -18.79 18.93
CA ASN A 117 -13.03 -18.43 19.75
C ASN A 117 -14.35 -18.53 18.95
N PRO A 118 -14.90 -19.73 18.73
CA PRO A 118 -16.09 -19.94 17.90
C PRO A 118 -17.32 -19.14 18.32
N ARG A 119 -17.47 -18.84 19.62
CA ARG A 119 -18.56 -18.00 20.15
C ARG A 119 -18.47 -16.55 19.62
N VAL A 120 -17.27 -15.97 19.63
CA VAL A 120 -17.02 -14.62 19.14
C VAL A 120 -17.14 -14.57 17.62
N MET A 121 -16.62 -15.58 16.91
CA MET A 121 -16.78 -15.71 15.45
C MET A 121 -18.25 -15.75 15.03
N LYS A 122 -19.08 -16.53 15.72
CA LYS A 122 -20.52 -16.60 15.44
C LYS A 122 -21.20 -15.24 15.64
N LYS A 123 -20.85 -14.51 16.69
CA LYS A 123 -21.38 -13.16 16.94
C LYS A 123 -20.99 -12.19 15.82
N ALA A 124 -19.70 -12.13 15.45
CA ALA A 124 -19.22 -11.27 14.37
C ALA A 124 -19.91 -11.56 13.03
N GLN A 125 -20.11 -12.84 12.69
CA GLN A 125 -20.83 -13.22 11.47
C GLN A 125 -22.30 -12.79 11.46
N VAL A 126 -22.98 -12.86 12.62
CA VAL A 126 -24.37 -12.39 12.76
C VAL A 126 -24.43 -10.88 12.60
N GLU A 127 -23.54 -10.13 13.26
CA GLU A 127 -23.47 -8.67 13.17
C GLU A 127 -23.23 -8.20 11.73
N VAL A 128 -22.30 -8.83 11.00
CA VAL A 128 -22.05 -8.52 9.59
C VAL A 128 -23.31 -8.74 8.75
N ARG A 129 -24.00 -9.88 8.90
CA ARG A 129 -25.22 -10.17 8.13
C ARG A 129 -26.35 -9.16 8.41
N GLN A 130 -26.56 -8.81 9.69
CA GLN A 130 -27.54 -7.81 10.08
C GLN A 130 -27.25 -6.44 9.45
N VAL A 131 -25.98 -6.01 9.42
CA VAL A 131 -25.59 -4.73 8.81
C VAL A 131 -25.90 -4.69 7.31
N PHE A 132 -25.73 -5.81 6.61
CA PHE A 132 -25.97 -5.88 5.17
C PHE A 132 -27.46 -6.08 4.81
N ASP A 133 -28.26 -6.65 5.71
CA ASP A 133 -29.72 -6.75 5.57
C ASP A 133 -30.43 -5.43 5.92
N ASP A 134 -29.93 -4.65 6.89
CA ASP A 134 -30.59 -3.44 7.44
C ASP A 134 -30.03 -2.09 6.91
N ARG A 135 -29.54 -2.04 5.66
CA ARG A 135 -28.72 -0.92 5.11
C ARG A 135 -29.28 0.51 5.19
N GLU A 136 -30.48 0.75 5.69
CA GLU A 136 -31.00 2.11 5.94
C GLU A 136 -30.84 2.62 7.40
N ILE A 137 -30.83 1.77 8.43
CA ILE A 137 -31.03 2.24 9.83
C ILE A 137 -29.72 2.39 10.63
N LEU A 138 -28.64 1.71 10.22
CA LEU A 138 -27.45 1.52 11.07
C LEU A 138 -26.37 2.61 11.01
N TRP A 139 -26.42 3.52 10.02
CA TRP A 139 -25.44 4.60 9.91
C TRP A 139 -25.47 5.54 11.13
N LEU A 140 -26.63 5.69 11.79
CA LEU A 140 -26.78 6.54 12.97
C LEU A 140 -26.39 5.84 14.29
N MET A 141 -26.47 4.51 14.38
CA MET A 141 -26.13 3.80 15.63
C MET A 141 -24.64 3.47 15.78
N LYS A 142 -23.91 3.25 14.68
CA LYS A 142 -22.48 2.85 14.73
C LYS A 142 -21.53 3.91 15.29
N LEU A 143 -21.88 5.21 15.22
CA LEU A 143 -21.07 6.27 15.84
C LEU A 143 -21.09 6.25 17.38
N THR A 144 -22.05 5.55 18.00
CA THR A 144 -22.23 5.56 19.46
C THR A 144 -21.44 4.44 20.17
N PHE A 145 -21.03 3.40 19.46
CA PHE A 145 -20.37 2.21 20.05
C PHE A 145 -18.84 2.21 19.93
N MET A 146 -18.24 3.25 19.35
CA MET A 146 -16.79 3.35 19.17
C MET A 146 -16.12 4.32 20.15
N ASN A 147 -16.69 4.45 21.36
CA ASN A 147 -16.13 5.17 22.51
C ASN A 147 -16.26 4.32 23.77
#